data_AF-A0A7V3D769-F1
#
_entry.id   AF-A0A7V3D769-F1
#
_cell.length_a   1.000
_cell.length_b   1.000
_cell.length_c   1.000
_cell.angle_alpha   90.00
_cell.angle_beta   90.00
_cell.angle_gamma   90.00
#
_symmetry.space_group_name_H-M   'P 1'
#
loop_
_entity.id
_entity.type
_entity.pdbx_description
1 polymer ?
#
loop_
_entity_poly.entity_id
_entity_poly.type
_entity_poly.pdbx_seq_one_letter_code
_entity_poly.pdbx_strand_id
1 'polypeptide(L)'
;MRTLLLAVLLVLPTSLLAQESREQFLDRTRDQWLAKLKDKNETVRRSAAFALGRMGLGAKPAITELAKLLDDPQPAVRDAAGFALGEIAVAGGELAVWSEAGQ
;
A
#
# COMPACT_ATOMS: atom_id res chain seq x y z
N MET A 1 -44.21 20.82 -27.25
CA MET A 1 -42.74 20.67 -27.28
C MET A 1 -42.22 21.38 -26.02
N ARG A 2 -42.09 20.75 -24.84
CA ARG A 2 -41.35 19.54 -24.44
C ARG A 2 -39.89 19.59 -24.90
N THR A 3 -39.06 20.29 -24.12
CA THR A 3 -37.64 20.05 -23.76
C THR A 3 -37.14 21.29 -22.98
N LEU A 4 -37.51 21.47 -21.70
CA LEU A 4 -36.78 21.04 -20.50
C LEU A 4 -35.26 21.28 -20.52
N LEU A 5 -34.83 22.03 -19.48
CA LEU A 5 -33.57 21.97 -18.73
C LEU A 5 -32.57 20.90 -19.21
N LEU A 6 -31.32 21.31 -19.48
CA LEU A 6 -30.07 20.56 -19.20
C LEU A 6 -28.87 21.28 -19.86
N ALA A 7 -28.23 22.21 -19.15
CA ALA A 7 -26.88 22.68 -19.51
C ALA A 7 -26.06 23.09 -18.27
N VAL A 8 -26.34 22.49 -17.12
CA VAL A 8 -25.47 22.52 -15.94
C VAL A 8 -24.75 21.19 -15.88
N LEU A 9 -23.71 20.98 -16.70
CA LEU A 9 -22.80 19.81 -16.62
C LEU A 9 -21.66 19.87 -17.66
N LEU A 10 -20.77 20.86 -17.59
CA LEU A 10 -19.50 20.90 -18.35
C LEU A 10 -18.70 22.10 -17.79
N VAL A 11 -17.74 22.00 -16.87
CA VAL A 11 -16.52 21.18 -16.86
C VAL A 11 -16.18 20.99 -15.37
N LEU A 12 -16.46 19.81 -14.80
CA LEU A 12 -15.71 19.42 -13.60
C LEU A 12 -14.26 19.24 -14.05
N PRO A 13 -13.26 19.81 -13.36
CA PRO A 13 -11.87 19.51 -13.69
C PRO A 13 -11.71 17.99 -13.61
N THR A 14 -11.36 17.37 -14.74
CA THR A 14 -11.10 15.93 -14.88
C THR A 14 -9.99 15.43 -13.95
N SER A 15 -9.36 16.34 -13.21
CA SER A 15 -8.30 16.12 -12.24
C SER A 15 -8.78 15.69 -10.84
N LEU A 16 -10.07 15.79 -10.48
CA LEU A 16 -10.50 15.58 -9.08
C LEU A 16 -11.11 14.20 -8.77
N LEU A 17 -11.41 13.37 -9.77
CA LEU A 17 -11.92 12.00 -9.55
C LEU A 17 -10.95 10.89 -9.98
N ALA A 18 -9.81 11.24 -10.59
CA ALA A 18 -8.92 10.26 -11.20
C ALA A 18 -7.80 9.73 -10.27
N GLN A 19 -7.57 10.29 -9.08
CA GLN A 19 -6.41 9.88 -8.26
C GLN A 19 -6.73 9.65 -6.77
N GLU A 20 -7.91 9.15 -6.47
CA GLU A 20 -8.14 8.42 -5.22
C GLU A 20 -8.41 6.95 -5.53
N SER A 21 -7.51 6.32 -6.29
CA SER A 21 -7.23 4.91 -6.08
C SER A 21 -6.57 4.75 -4.70
N ARG A 22 -7.32 5.08 -3.63
CA ARG A 22 -7.06 4.60 -2.29
C ARG A 22 -7.24 3.11 -2.40
N GLU A 23 -6.17 2.40 -2.74
CA GLU A 23 -6.19 0.95 -2.69
C GLU A 23 -6.58 0.57 -1.27
N GLN A 24 -7.81 0.09 -1.14
CA GLN A 24 -8.40 -0.30 0.11
C GLN A 24 -8.24 -1.79 0.21
N PHE A 25 -7.59 -2.23 1.28
CA PHE A 25 -7.52 -3.64 1.62
C PHE A 25 -8.27 -3.82 2.94
N LEU A 26 -9.37 -4.59 2.89
CA LEU A 26 -10.29 -4.80 4.03
C LEU A 26 -10.79 -3.49 4.64
N ASP A 27 -11.36 -2.62 3.80
CA ASP A 27 -11.94 -1.32 4.18
C ASP A 27 -10.95 -0.35 4.87
N ARG A 28 -9.65 -0.58 4.68
CA ARG A 28 -8.58 0.28 5.20
C ARG A 28 -7.64 0.73 4.11
N THR A 29 -7.22 1.98 4.17
CA THR A 29 -6.23 2.56 3.26
C THR A 29 -4.81 2.13 3.63
N ARG A 30 -3.88 2.27 2.69
CA ARG A 30 -2.44 2.12 2.94
C ARG A 30 -2.01 2.87 4.21
N ASP A 31 -2.41 4.13 4.35
CA ASP A 31 -1.92 4.98 5.46
C ASP A 31 -2.48 4.53 6.81
N GLN A 32 -3.71 4.02 6.82
CA GLN A 32 -4.28 3.39 8.00
C GLN A 32 -3.51 2.13 8.38
N TRP A 33 -3.13 1.29 7.41
CA TRP A 33 -2.29 0.13 7.65
C TRP A 33 -0.86 0.50 8.09
N LEU A 34 -0.28 1.54 7.50
CA LEU A 34 1.04 2.05 7.85
C LEU A 34 1.11 2.51 9.31
N ALA A 35 0.06 3.17 9.80
CA ALA A 35 -0.05 3.53 11.21
C ALA A 35 -0.09 2.29 12.14
N LYS A 36 -0.61 1.15 11.68
CA LYS A 36 -0.71 -0.09 12.44
C LYS A 36 0.58 -0.90 12.53
N LEU A 37 1.60 -0.57 11.73
CA LEU A 37 2.93 -1.16 11.87
C LEU A 37 3.60 -0.82 13.21
N LYS A 38 3.11 0.17 13.95
CA LYS A 38 3.65 0.61 15.25
C LYS A 38 2.75 0.23 16.43
N ASP A 39 1.74 -0.60 16.20
CA ASP A 39 0.81 -1.01 17.25
C ASP A 39 1.54 -1.82 18.33
N LYS A 40 1.11 -1.68 19.58
CA LYS A 40 1.70 -2.43 20.70
C LYS A 40 1.44 -3.93 20.55
N ASN A 41 0.31 -4.31 19.97
CA ASN A 41 -0.06 -5.68 19.73
C ASN A 41 0.63 -6.23 18.47
N GLU A 42 1.40 -7.29 18.63
CA GLU A 42 2.15 -7.94 17.56
C GLU A 42 1.25 -8.54 16.48
N THR A 43 0.07 -9.03 16.85
CA THR A 43 -0.91 -9.54 15.88
C THR A 43 -1.37 -8.41 14.96
N VAL A 44 -1.57 -7.20 15.50
CA VAL A 44 -1.95 -6.02 14.69
C VAL A 44 -0.82 -5.61 13.75
N ARG A 45 0.43 -5.55 14.23
CA ARG A 45 1.60 -5.26 13.38
C ARG A 45 1.75 -6.28 12.25
N ARG A 46 1.65 -7.56 12.57
CA ARG A 46 1.70 -8.67 11.60
C ARG A 46 0.62 -8.52 10.53
N SER A 47 -0.63 -8.28 10.94
CA SER A 47 -1.75 -8.09 10.01
C SER A 47 -1.54 -6.87 9.12
N ALA A 48 -0.98 -5.79 9.66
CA ALA A 48 -0.65 -4.60 8.88
C ALA A 48 0.44 -4.86 7.84
N ALA A 49 1.50 -5.56 8.22
CA ALA A 49 2.55 -5.97 7.28
C ALA A 49 1.98 -6.82 6.14
N PHE A 50 1.18 -7.84 6.47
CA PHE A 50 0.54 -8.68 5.46
C PHE A 50 -0.38 -7.88 4.53
N ALA A 51 -1.22 -7.01 5.08
CA ALA A 51 -2.13 -6.17 4.29
C ALA A 51 -1.37 -5.30 3.29
N LEU A 52 -0.30 -4.62 3.73
CA LEU A 52 0.53 -3.79 2.86
C LEU A 52 1.24 -4.60 1.78
N GLY A 53 1.72 -5.81 2.09
CA GLY A 53 2.26 -6.72 1.08
C GLY A 53 1.23 -7.06 0.00
N ARG A 54 0.00 -7.39 0.41
CA ARG A 54 -1.10 -7.73 -0.50
C ARG A 54 -1.59 -6.55 -1.35
N MET A 55 -1.36 -5.32 -0.92
CA MET A 55 -1.58 -4.12 -1.73
C MET A 55 -0.51 -3.94 -2.83
N GLY A 56 0.63 -4.64 -2.73
CA GLY A 56 1.68 -4.60 -3.75
C GLY A 56 2.20 -3.18 -4.00
N LEU A 57 2.25 -2.76 -5.27
CA LEU A 57 2.81 -1.47 -5.67
C LEU A 57 2.19 -0.25 -4.97
N GLY A 58 0.89 -0.29 -4.65
CA GLY A 58 0.21 0.78 -3.93
C GLY A 58 0.82 1.05 -2.54
N ALA A 59 1.51 0.06 -1.97
CA ALA A 59 2.17 0.13 -0.67
C ALA A 59 3.67 0.46 -0.73
N LYS A 60 4.23 0.84 -1.89
CA LYS A 60 5.64 1.30 -2.00
C LYS A 60 6.09 2.27 -0.89
N PRO A 61 5.28 3.27 -0.46
CA PRO A 61 5.66 4.17 0.64
C PRO A 61 5.85 3.49 2.01
N ALA A 62 5.37 2.26 2.18
CA ALA A 62 5.52 1.49 3.42
C ALA A 62 6.85 0.75 3.54
N ILE A 63 7.66 0.66 2.46
CA ILE A 63 8.90 -0.15 2.42
C ILE A 63 9.82 0.17 3.60
N THR A 64 10.06 1.44 3.90
CA THR A 64 10.95 1.84 5.01
C THR A 64 10.44 1.39 6.38
N GLU A 65 9.12 1.45 6.62
CA GLU A 65 8.54 1.02 7.90
C GLU A 65 8.45 -0.51 7.99
N LEU A 66 8.19 -1.20 6.88
CA LEU A 66 8.25 -2.66 6.80
C LEU A 66 9.67 -3.18 7.03
N ALA A 67 10.70 -2.51 6.50
CA ALA A 67 12.10 -2.88 6.73
C ALA A 67 12.49 -2.83 8.22
N LYS A 68 11.98 -1.83 8.97
CA LYS A 68 12.21 -1.76 10.43
C LYS A 68 11.60 -2.95 11.19
N LEU A 69 10.52 -3.53 10.68
CA LEU A 69 9.89 -4.71 11.29
C LEU A 69 10.68 -6.01 11.06
N LEU A 70 11.72 -6.00 10.22
CA LEU A 70 12.66 -7.12 10.14
C LEU A 70 13.45 -7.30 11.44
N ASP A 71 13.50 -6.28 12.30
CA ASP A 71 14.11 -6.34 13.64
C ASP A 71 13.05 -6.45 14.76
N ASP A 72 11.78 -6.73 14.42
CA ASP A 72 10.71 -6.84 15.42
C ASP A 72 11.01 -7.98 16.42
N PRO A 73 10.75 -7.79 17.73
CA PRO A 73 10.97 -8.83 18.73
C PRO A 73 10.21 -10.13 18.43
N GLN A 74 9.06 -10.03 17.76
CA GLN A 74 8.21 -11.18 17.49
C GLN A 74 8.52 -11.81 16.12
N PRO A 75 8.91 -13.10 16.08
CA PRO A 75 9.28 -13.78 14.83
C PRO A 75 8.21 -13.71 13.75
N ALA A 76 6.94 -13.90 14.13
CA ALA A 76 5.83 -13.84 13.18
C ALA A 76 5.64 -12.47 12.52
N VAL A 77 6.09 -11.38 13.16
CA VAL A 77 6.06 -10.03 12.58
C VAL A 77 7.20 -9.86 11.58
N ARG A 78 8.41 -10.36 11.90
CA ARG A 78 9.56 -10.37 10.98
C ARG A 78 9.25 -11.13 9.68
N ASP A 79 8.66 -12.32 9.81
CA ASP A 79 8.27 -13.15 8.66
C ASP A 79 7.27 -12.42 7.75
N ALA A 80 6.26 -11.78 8.36
CA ALA A 80 5.27 -11.01 7.62
C ALA A 80 5.88 -9.77 6.93
N ALA A 81 6.85 -9.11 7.57
CA ALA A 81 7.56 -7.98 6.98
C ALA A 81 8.42 -8.42 5.78
N GLY A 82 9.18 -9.50 5.90
CA GLY A 82 9.96 -10.06 4.80
C GLY A 82 9.09 -10.48 3.61
N PHE A 83 7.98 -11.17 3.90
CA PHE A 83 6.99 -11.52 2.87
C PHE A 83 6.42 -10.27 2.18
N ALA A 84 5.98 -9.27 2.94
CA ALA A 84 5.40 -8.05 2.39
C ALA A 84 6.37 -7.29 1.48
N LEU A 85 7.64 -7.19 1.87
CA LEU A 85 8.68 -6.56 1.05
C LEU A 85 8.88 -7.32 -0.26
N GLY A 86 8.87 -8.66 -0.22
CA GLY A 86 8.93 -9.50 -1.41
C GLY A 86 7.75 -9.28 -2.36
N GLU A 87 6.53 -9.27 -1.84
CA GLU A 87 5.32 -9.02 -2.63
C GLU A 87 5.33 -7.64 -3.30
N ILE A 88 5.73 -6.60 -2.56
CA ILE A 88 5.83 -5.24 -3.11
C ILE A 88 6.90 -5.17 -4.22
N ALA A 89 8.04 -5.84 -4.04
CA ALA A 89 9.12 -5.87 -5.02
C ALA A 89 8.71 -6.61 -6.30
N VAL A 90 8.06 -7.77 -6.17
CA VAL A 90 7.56 -8.56 -7.30
C VAL A 90 6.47 -7.78 -8.05
N ALA A 91 5.52 -7.16 -7.33
CA ALA A 91 4.49 -6.34 -7.94
C ALA A 91 5.07 -5.16 -8.74
N GLY A 92 6.23 -4.64 -8.32
CA GLY A 92 6.92 -3.55 -9.00
C GLY A 92 7.75 -3.93 -10.22
N GLY A 93 7.87 -5.22 -10.56
CA GLY A 93 8.75 -5.68 -11.64
C GLY A 93 10.24 -5.43 -11.34
N GLU A 94 10.59 -5.08 -10.11
CA GLU A 94 11.88 -4.50 -9.72
C GLU A 94 12.89 -5.58 -9.28
N LEU A 95 12.85 -6.74 -9.94
CA LEU A 95 13.93 -7.74 -9.88
C LEU A 95 15.15 -7.33 -10.73
N ALA A 96 15.10 -6.19 -11.44
CA ALA A 96 16.20 -5.69 -12.25
C ALA A 96 17.29 -4.91 -11.48
N VAL A 97 17.02 -4.41 -10.28
CA VAL A 97 17.94 -3.46 -9.60
C VAL A 97 18.99 -4.16 -8.72
N TRP A 98 18.71 -5.36 -8.21
CA TRP A 98 19.65 -6.08 -7.34
C TRP A 98 20.77 -6.82 -8.10
N SER A 99 20.75 -6.81 -9.43
CA SER A 99 21.79 -7.43 -10.28
C SER A 99 23.07 -6.62 -10.40
N GLU A 100 23.07 -5.32 -10.07
CA GLU A 100 24.23 -4.44 -10.33
C GLU A 100 25.06 -4.10 -9.08
N ALA A 101 24.55 -4.33 -7.87
CA ALA A 101 25.26 -3.96 -6.63
C ALA A 101 26.26 -5.02 -6.12
N GLY A 102 26.67 -5.95 -6.99
CA GLY A 102 27.54 -7.09 -6.64
C GLY A 102 28.81 -7.24 -7.50
N GLN A 103 29.29 -6.17 -8.14
CA GLN A 103 30.61 -6.10 -8.78
C GLN A 103 31.44 -4.96 -8.22
#